data_AF-A0A1Y3AXJ8-F1
#
_entry.id   AF-A0A1Y3AXJ8-F1
#
_cell.length_a   1.000
_cell.length_b   1.000
_cell.length_c   1.000
_cell.angle_alpha   90.00
_cell.angle_beta   90.00
_cell.angle_gamma   90.00
#
_symmetry.space_group_name_H-M   'P 1'
#
loop_
_entity.id
_entity.type
_entity.pdbx_description
1 polymer ?
#
loop_
_entity_poly.entity_id
_entity_poly.type
_entity_poly.pdbx_seq_one_letter_code
_entity_poly.pdbx_strand_id
1 'polypeptide(L)'
;MIDKSDQDKCQTEEKSEIQTLPDYSVSITVNHARDFWSKTLRSARHILAPMVDQSELPFRLMVRRHNVNCTYSPMLHSRLFLEQPKYQQEFLHTDREFDQPFIIQFCANDPETFLKAAKIVEPHCDAIDLNLGCPQTIAKRGHYGAFLQNEWSLIYDIVNLAARNLKKPVT
;
A
#
# COMPACT_ATOMS: atom_id res chain seq x y z
N MET A 1 -2.39 10.99 50.62
CA MET A 1 -2.59 9.67 51.25
C MET A 1 -3.47 8.88 50.32
N ILE A 2 -2.89 7.93 49.58
CA ILE A 2 -3.62 7.09 48.63
C ILE A 2 -4.29 5.97 49.43
N ASP A 3 -5.58 5.80 49.19
CA ASP A 3 -6.43 4.82 49.85
C ASP A 3 -5.96 3.39 49.54
N LYS A 4 -5.84 2.55 50.57
CA LYS A 4 -5.23 1.21 50.48
C LYS A 4 -6.22 0.11 50.09
N SER A 5 -7.41 0.46 49.62
CA SER A 5 -8.45 -0.51 49.22
C SER A 5 -8.53 -0.81 47.71
N ASP A 6 -7.71 -0.18 46.87
CA ASP A 6 -7.75 -0.36 45.40
C ASP A 6 -6.69 -1.33 44.84
N GLN A 7 -5.91 -2.02 45.69
CA GLN A 7 -4.84 -2.92 45.24
C GLN A 7 -5.24 -4.39 45.03
N ASP A 8 -6.48 -4.79 45.35
CA ASP A 8 -6.92 -6.20 45.30
C ASP A 8 -7.96 -6.54 44.21
N LYS A 9 -8.13 -5.70 43.19
CA LYS A 9 -9.01 -6.01 42.03
C LYS A 9 -8.27 -6.39 40.74
N CYS A 10 -6.94 -6.50 40.78
CA CYS A 10 -6.12 -6.76 39.58
C CYS A 10 -5.74 -8.25 39.42
N GLN A 11 -6.57 -9.19 39.89
CA GLN A 11 -6.31 -10.62 39.72
C GLN A 11 -7.61 -11.43 39.62
N THR A 12 -8.39 -11.24 38.56
CA THR A 12 -9.34 -12.25 38.03
C THR A 12 -9.94 -11.70 36.74
N GLU A 13 -9.57 -12.31 35.61
CA GLU A 13 -10.30 -12.44 34.32
C GLU A 13 -9.24 -12.69 33.22
N GLU A 14 -8.76 -13.94 33.11
CA GLU A 14 -9.20 -14.94 32.13
C GLU A 14 -8.64 -14.74 30.71
N LYS A 15 -7.47 -15.34 30.50
CA LYS A 15 -6.93 -15.95 29.27
C LYS A 15 -7.66 -15.57 27.97
N SER A 16 -7.22 -14.49 27.32
CA SER A 16 -7.49 -14.30 25.90
C SER A 16 -6.81 -15.41 25.11
N GLU A 17 -7.58 -16.19 24.35
CA GLU A 17 -7.09 -17.11 23.33
C GLU A 17 -5.98 -16.43 22.52
N ILE A 18 -4.77 -17.00 22.56
CA ILE A 18 -3.75 -16.67 21.58
C ILE A 18 -4.29 -17.23 20.26
N GLN A 19 -4.96 -16.39 19.50
CA GLN A 19 -5.37 -16.73 18.15
C GLN A 19 -4.10 -17.02 17.37
N THR A 20 -3.85 -18.31 17.13
CA THR A 20 -2.70 -18.77 16.37
C THR A 20 -2.79 -18.13 15.00
N LEU A 21 -1.84 -17.24 14.69
CA LEU A 21 -1.77 -16.60 13.39
C LEU A 21 -1.65 -17.70 12.31
N PRO A 22 -2.40 -17.59 11.19
CA PRO A 22 -2.34 -18.59 10.13
C PRO A 22 -0.90 -18.73 9.61
N ASP A 23 -0.54 -19.94 9.16
CA ASP A 23 0.77 -20.20 8.56
C ASP A 23 0.99 -19.31 7.33
N TYR A 24 1.79 -18.25 7.51
CA TYR A 24 2.02 -17.17 6.56
C TYR A 24 3.05 -17.53 5.49
N SER A 25 3.23 -18.81 5.15
CA SER A 25 4.22 -19.24 4.15
C SER A 25 3.79 -18.87 2.72
N VAL A 26 3.75 -17.58 2.40
CA VAL A 26 3.93 -17.14 1.02
C VAL A 26 5.39 -17.41 0.71
N SER A 27 5.67 -18.38 -0.17
CA SER A 27 7.03 -18.79 -0.53
C SER A 27 7.76 -17.76 -1.43
N ILE A 28 7.63 -16.47 -1.10
CA ILE A 28 8.56 -15.45 -1.56
C ILE A 28 9.87 -15.78 -0.85
N THR A 29 10.72 -16.57 -1.51
CA THR A 29 12.09 -16.75 -1.06
C THR A 29 12.70 -15.37 -0.89
N VAL A 30 13.43 -15.10 0.20
CA VAL A 30 14.15 -13.83 0.47
C VAL A 30 14.91 -13.30 -0.76
N ASN A 31 15.32 -14.21 -1.64
CA ASN A 31 15.91 -13.94 -2.95
C ASN A 31 15.02 -13.07 -3.86
N HIS A 32 13.70 -13.29 -3.91
CA HIS A 32 12.78 -12.53 -4.77
C HIS A 32 12.65 -11.07 -4.34
N ALA A 33 12.51 -10.78 -3.04
CA ALA A 33 12.43 -9.40 -2.55
C ALA A 33 13.74 -8.64 -2.80
N ARG A 34 14.88 -9.30 -2.56
CA ARG A 34 16.21 -8.74 -2.85
C ARG A 34 16.42 -8.51 -4.35
N ASP A 35 15.96 -9.43 -5.18
CA ASP A 35 16.05 -9.32 -6.64
C ASP A 35 15.16 -8.20 -7.17
N PHE A 36 13.94 -8.05 -6.64
CA PHE A 36 13.08 -6.91 -6.95
C PHE A 36 13.77 -5.58 -6.60
N TRP A 37 14.32 -5.46 -5.39
CA TRP A 37 15.07 -4.28 -4.98
C TRP A 37 16.27 -3.96 -5.89
N SER A 38 17.13 -4.95 -6.11
CA SER A 38 18.41 -4.75 -6.80
C SER A 38 18.27 -4.66 -8.31
N LYS A 39 17.39 -5.47 -8.93
CA LYS A 39 17.22 -5.57 -10.39
C LYS A 39 16.10 -4.66 -10.88
N THR A 40 14.91 -4.73 -10.28
CA THR A 40 13.75 -3.94 -10.73
C THR A 40 13.85 -2.51 -10.26
N LEU A 41 13.99 -2.27 -8.95
CA LEU A 41 14.14 -0.91 -8.40
C LEU A 41 15.56 -0.34 -8.56
N ARG A 42 16.50 -1.11 -9.13
CA ARG A 42 17.88 -0.68 -9.43
C ARG A 42 18.61 -0.13 -8.20
N SER A 43 18.33 -0.70 -7.03
CA SER A 43 18.85 -0.22 -5.74
C SER A 43 18.56 1.28 -5.49
N ALA A 44 17.35 1.72 -5.82
CA ALA A 44 16.90 3.10 -5.72
C ALA A 44 17.23 3.73 -4.36
N ARG A 45 17.95 4.85 -4.34
CA ARG A 45 18.26 5.59 -3.11
C ARG A 45 17.37 6.79 -2.91
N HIS A 46 16.97 7.44 -4.01
CA HIS A 46 16.06 8.57 -3.99
C HIS A 46 14.73 8.12 -4.60
N ILE A 47 13.69 8.11 -3.77
CA ILE A 47 12.35 7.69 -4.14
C ILE A 47 11.43 8.89 -4.00
N LEU A 48 10.73 9.26 -5.07
CA LEU A 48 9.69 10.27 -4.99
C LEU A 48 8.48 9.69 -4.25
N ALA A 49 8.08 10.34 -3.16
CA ALA A 49 6.90 9.97 -2.39
C ALA A 49 5.57 10.21 -3.15
N PRO A 50 4.52 9.44 -2.85
CA PRO A 50 3.18 9.67 -3.41
C PRO A 50 2.59 10.97 -2.87
N MET A 51 2.16 11.85 -3.76
CA MET A 51 1.57 13.15 -3.42
C MET A 51 0.38 13.46 -4.32
N VAL A 52 -0.80 13.63 -3.72
CA VAL A 52 -2.01 14.03 -4.44
C VAL A 52 -1.82 15.45 -5.00
N ASP A 53 -2.22 15.66 -6.25
CA ASP A 53 -2.08 16.90 -7.02
C ASP A 53 -0.63 17.36 -7.23
N GLN A 54 0.34 16.44 -7.17
CA GLN A 54 1.77 16.75 -7.35
C GLN A 54 2.54 15.67 -8.10
N SER A 55 2.37 14.38 -7.75
CA SER A 55 3.18 13.29 -8.32
C SER A 55 2.64 12.75 -9.65
N GLU A 56 1.99 13.59 -10.47
CA GLU A 56 1.55 13.24 -11.82
C GLU A 56 2.72 13.10 -12.80
N LEU A 57 2.46 12.51 -13.97
CA LEU A 57 3.51 12.15 -14.94
C LEU A 57 4.48 13.29 -15.26
N PRO A 58 4.06 14.54 -15.54
CA PRO A 58 5.00 15.63 -15.83
C PRO A 58 6.00 15.89 -14.69
N PHE A 59 5.54 15.86 -13.44
CA PHE A 59 6.40 16.06 -12.28
C PHE A 59 7.35 14.89 -12.07
N ARG A 60 6.87 13.65 -12.23
CA ARG A 60 7.72 12.45 -12.14
C ARG A 60 8.83 12.46 -13.17
N LEU A 61 8.53 12.83 -14.42
CA LEU A 61 9.54 12.96 -15.48
C LEU A 61 10.53 14.10 -15.19
N MET A 62 10.08 15.20 -14.61
CA MET A 62 10.94 16.30 -14.19
C MET A 62 11.93 15.83 -13.11
N VAL A 63 11.46 15.24 -12.00
CA VAL A 63 12.35 14.86 -10.90
C VAL A 63 13.32 13.73 -11.26
N ARG A 64 12.99 12.89 -12.25
CA ARG A 64 13.94 11.89 -12.79
C ARG A 64 15.18 12.52 -13.41
N ARG A 65 15.08 13.74 -13.95
CA ARG A 65 16.25 14.52 -14.42
C ARG A 65 17.13 15.02 -13.26
N HIS A 66 16.64 14.92 -12.03
CA HIS A 66 17.30 15.35 -10.80
C HIS A 66 17.66 14.17 -9.88
N ASN A 67 18.10 13.05 -10.46
CA ASN A 67 18.65 11.88 -9.74
C ASN A 67 17.64 11.14 -8.83
N VAL A 68 16.34 11.25 -9.12
CA VAL A 68 15.31 10.37 -8.55
C VAL A 68 15.31 9.03 -9.27
N ASN A 69 15.41 7.95 -8.50
CA ASN A 69 15.58 6.60 -9.04
C ASN A 69 14.24 5.89 -9.21
N CYS A 70 13.31 6.05 -8.26
CA CYS A 70 11.99 5.44 -8.29
C CYS A 70 10.92 6.51 -8.00
N THR A 71 9.75 6.38 -8.60
CA THR A 71 8.65 7.32 -8.43
C THR A 71 7.37 6.61 -8.04
N TYR A 72 6.54 7.30 -7.27
CA TYR A 72 5.18 6.88 -6.94
C TYR A 72 4.14 7.69 -7.71
N SER A 73 2.98 7.08 -7.98
CA SER A 73 1.79 7.81 -8.42
C SER A 73 1.23 8.68 -7.29
N PRO A 74 0.31 9.62 -7.59
CA PRO A 74 -0.61 10.11 -6.56
C PRO A 74 -1.33 8.94 -5.89
N MET A 75 -1.81 9.15 -4.65
CA MET A 75 -2.65 8.15 -3.98
C MET A 75 -3.99 8.02 -4.72
N LEU A 76 -4.22 6.88 -5.36
CA LEU A 76 -5.44 6.61 -6.13
C LEU A 76 -6.49 5.92 -5.26
N HIS A 77 -7.76 6.25 -5.43
CA HIS A 77 -8.82 5.56 -4.70
C HIS A 77 -9.30 4.32 -5.47
N SER A 78 -9.09 3.11 -4.91
CA SER A 78 -9.38 1.84 -5.62
C SER A 78 -10.82 1.72 -6.10
N ARG A 79 -11.80 2.04 -5.23
CA ARG A 79 -13.23 2.06 -5.59
C ARG A 79 -13.56 3.04 -6.72
N LEU A 80 -13.12 4.30 -6.62
CA LEU A 80 -13.36 5.30 -7.67
C LEU A 80 -12.69 4.89 -8.98
N PHE A 81 -11.52 4.28 -8.89
CA PHE A 81 -10.79 3.76 -10.03
C PHE A 81 -11.61 2.70 -10.79
N LEU A 82 -12.35 1.83 -10.10
CA LEU A 82 -13.22 0.84 -10.76
C LEU A 82 -14.54 1.43 -11.27
N GLU A 83 -15.16 2.31 -10.50
CA GLU A 83 -16.51 2.80 -10.78
C GLU A 83 -16.55 3.96 -11.78
N GLN A 84 -15.46 4.72 -11.90
CA GLN A 84 -15.42 5.95 -12.69
C GLN A 84 -14.35 5.87 -13.78
N PRO A 85 -14.72 5.54 -15.04
CA PRO A 85 -13.76 5.47 -16.14
C PRO A 85 -12.97 6.77 -16.34
N LYS A 86 -13.59 7.93 -16.07
CA LYS A 86 -12.92 9.23 -16.12
C LYS A 86 -11.76 9.33 -15.12
N TYR A 87 -11.89 8.75 -13.94
CA TYR A 87 -10.84 8.74 -12.92
C TYR A 87 -9.60 7.98 -13.40
N GLN A 88 -9.79 6.85 -14.09
CA GLN A 88 -8.66 6.13 -14.71
C GLN A 88 -8.00 6.98 -15.81
N GLN A 89 -8.82 7.59 -16.69
CA GLN A 89 -8.32 8.42 -17.79
C GLN A 89 -7.53 9.64 -17.29
N GLU A 90 -7.89 10.17 -16.13
CA GLU A 90 -7.24 11.36 -15.55
C GLU A 90 -5.94 11.03 -14.82
N PHE A 91 -5.88 9.89 -14.11
CA PHE A 91 -4.76 9.60 -13.20
C PHE A 91 -3.84 8.47 -13.66
N LEU A 92 -4.28 7.56 -14.55
CA LEU A 92 -3.43 6.49 -15.09
C LEU A 92 -2.61 6.99 -16.28
N HIS A 93 -1.59 7.79 -15.96
CA HIS A 93 -0.64 8.30 -16.94
C HIS A 93 0.76 7.79 -16.60
N THR A 94 1.41 7.16 -17.57
CA THR A 94 2.80 6.72 -17.43
C THR A 94 3.45 6.64 -18.81
N ASP A 95 4.72 7.00 -18.89
CA ASP A 95 5.56 6.74 -20.04
C ASP A 95 6.51 5.60 -19.67
N ARG A 96 6.28 4.39 -20.19
CA ARG A 96 7.08 3.24 -19.76
C ARG A 96 8.53 3.32 -20.24
N GLU A 97 8.88 4.17 -21.20
CA GLU A 97 10.27 4.35 -21.61
C GLU A 97 11.05 5.18 -20.58
N PHE A 98 10.42 6.24 -20.05
CA PHE A 98 11.11 7.22 -19.20
C PHE A 98 10.67 7.23 -17.73
N ASP A 99 9.50 6.68 -17.39
CA ASP A 99 8.93 6.63 -16.05
C ASP A 99 9.03 5.23 -15.43
N GLN A 100 10.27 4.72 -15.32
CA GLN A 100 10.56 3.47 -14.63
C GLN A 100 11.86 3.55 -13.81
N PRO A 101 11.93 2.91 -12.62
CA PRO A 101 10.86 2.13 -11.97
C PRO A 101 9.76 2.99 -11.35
N PHE A 102 8.50 2.57 -11.50
CA PHE A 102 7.31 3.34 -11.09
C PHE A 102 6.33 2.49 -10.29
N ILE A 103 5.88 3.01 -9.14
CA ILE A 103 4.97 2.32 -8.22
C ILE A 103 3.63 3.04 -8.20
N ILE A 104 2.53 2.30 -8.34
CA ILE A 104 1.19 2.87 -8.24
C ILE A 104 0.63 2.59 -6.86
N GLN A 105 0.27 3.64 -6.12
CA GLN A 105 -0.31 3.55 -4.79
C GLN A 105 -1.83 3.69 -4.83
N PHE A 106 -2.52 2.77 -4.17
CA PHE A 106 -3.95 2.89 -3.89
C PHE A 106 -4.23 3.13 -2.40
N CYS A 107 -5.28 3.87 -2.09
CA CYS A 107 -6.04 3.64 -0.89
C CYS A 107 -7.20 2.66 -1.16
N ALA A 108 -7.41 1.74 -0.23
CA ALA A 108 -8.45 0.70 -0.30
C ALA A 108 -8.77 0.20 1.10
N ASN A 109 -9.93 -0.43 1.25
CA ASN A 109 -10.40 -1.08 2.48
C ASN A 109 -11.24 -2.35 2.21
N ASP A 110 -11.20 -2.83 0.97
CA ASP A 110 -11.84 -4.07 0.54
C ASP A 110 -10.84 -4.86 -0.32
N PRO A 111 -10.50 -6.12 0.05
CA PRO A 111 -9.52 -6.94 -0.67
C PRO A 111 -9.85 -7.12 -2.15
N GLU A 112 -11.10 -7.39 -2.48
CA GLU A 112 -11.54 -7.67 -3.86
C GLU A 112 -11.48 -6.42 -4.74
N THR A 113 -11.90 -5.27 -4.20
CA THR A 113 -11.81 -3.97 -4.86
C THR A 113 -10.35 -3.59 -5.11
N PHE A 114 -9.47 -3.78 -4.13
CA PHE A 114 -8.04 -3.54 -4.31
C PHE A 114 -7.45 -4.44 -5.38
N LEU A 115 -7.71 -5.75 -5.35
CA LEU A 115 -7.19 -6.69 -6.35
C LEU A 115 -7.67 -6.36 -7.77
N LYS A 116 -8.96 -6.03 -7.95
CA LYS A 116 -9.51 -5.66 -9.26
C LYS A 116 -8.85 -4.41 -9.82
N ALA A 117 -8.67 -3.37 -8.99
CA ALA A 117 -7.98 -2.15 -9.39
C ALA A 117 -6.50 -2.42 -9.71
N ALA A 118 -5.82 -3.21 -8.87
CA ALA A 118 -4.43 -3.59 -9.05
C ALA A 118 -4.19 -4.34 -10.37
N LYS A 119 -5.08 -5.27 -10.75
CA LYS A 119 -4.99 -5.99 -12.04
C LYS A 119 -5.05 -5.07 -13.26
N ILE A 120 -5.81 -3.97 -13.18
CA ILE A 120 -5.90 -2.99 -14.29
C ILE A 120 -4.58 -2.24 -14.44
N VAL A 121 -3.95 -1.83 -13.34
CA VAL A 121 -2.72 -1.02 -13.37
C VAL A 121 -1.44 -1.85 -13.43
N GLU A 122 -1.53 -3.16 -13.19
CA GLU A 122 -0.38 -4.06 -13.17
C GLU A 122 0.50 -3.94 -14.42
N PRO A 123 -0.03 -3.85 -15.67
CA PRO A 123 0.81 -3.67 -16.86
C PRO A 123 1.57 -2.33 -16.91
N HIS A 124 1.18 -1.35 -16.08
CA HIS A 124 1.61 0.05 -16.15
C HIS A 124 2.64 0.46 -15.07
N CYS A 125 2.95 -0.40 -14.11
CA CYS A 125 3.86 -0.10 -13.00
C CYS A 125 4.89 -1.22 -12.79
N ASP A 126 5.74 -1.12 -11.78
CA ASP A 126 6.72 -2.14 -11.37
C ASP A 126 6.35 -2.78 -10.02
N ALA A 127 5.51 -2.10 -9.23
CA ALA A 127 4.85 -2.61 -8.03
C ALA A 127 3.53 -1.87 -7.78
N ILE A 128 2.68 -2.47 -6.96
CA ILE A 128 1.43 -1.88 -6.48
C ILE A 128 1.56 -1.65 -4.97
N ASP A 129 1.21 -0.47 -4.49
CA ASP A 129 1.37 -0.09 -3.09
C ASP A 129 0.01 0.15 -2.41
N LEU A 130 -0.10 -0.25 -1.14
CA LEU A 130 -1.27 0.05 -0.30
C LEU A 130 -0.95 1.20 0.66
N ASN A 131 -1.66 2.32 0.52
CA ASN A 131 -1.54 3.43 1.45
C ASN A 131 -2.11 3.05 2.84
N LEU A 132 -1.22 2.96 3.82
CA LEU A 132 -1.54 2.75 5.25
C LEU A 132 -1.16 3.96 6.12
N GLY A 133 -0.92 5.12 5.50
CA GLY A 133 -0.28 6.27 6.16
C GLY A 133 -1.09 7.57 6.17
N CYS A 134 -2.06 7.75 5.26
CA CYS A 134 -2.78 9.03 5.14
C CYS A 134 -3.59 9.35 6.40
N PRO A 135 -3.30 10.46 7.12
CA PRO A 135 -4.01 10.83 8.35
C PRO A 135 -5.16 11.82 8.10
N GLN A 136 -5.41 12.22 6.85
CA GLN A 136 -6.37 13.27 6.52
C GLN A 136 -7.80 12.85 6.89
N THR A 137 -8.65 13.82 7.21
CA THR A 137 -10.06 13.59 7.56
C THR A 137 -10.82 12.83 6.47
N ILE A 138 -10.46 12.99 5.20
CA ILE A 138 -11.07 12.24 4.09
C ILE A 138 -10.76 10.74 4.17
N ALA A 139 -9.55 10.36 4.61
CA ALA A 139 -9.16 8.98 4.86
C ALA A 139 -9.90 8.39 6.05
N LYS A 140 -10.15 9.19 7.10
CA LYS A 140 -11.00 8.77 8.22
C LYS A 140 -12.42 8.47 7.77
N ARG A 141 -13.02 9.34 6.96
CA ARG A 141 -14.39 9.19 6.46
C ARG A 141 -14.53 8.03 5.48
N GLY A 142 -13.52 7.83 4.64
CA GLY A 142 -13.48 6.73 3.67
C GLY A 142 -12.94 5.41 4.24
N HIS A 143 -12.51 5.40 5.51
CA HIS A 143 -11.96 4.24 6.20
C HIS A 143 -10.79 3.59 5.45
N TYR A 144 -9.74 4.36 5.19
CA TYR A 144 -8.49 3.88 4.57
C TYR A 144 -7.26 4.62 5.16
N GLY A 145 -6.06 4.33 4.68
CA GLY A 145 -4.85 5.03 5.13
C GLY A 145 -4.49 4.67 6.57
N ALA A 146 -4.11 5.67 7.38
CA ALA A 146 -3.71 5.44 8.77
C ALA A 146 -4.81 4.81 9.64
N PHE A 147 -6.07 4.92 9.21
CA PHE A 147 -7.22 4.40 9.95
C PHE A 147 -7.43 2.89 9.80
N LEU A 148 -6.61 2.21 8.99
CA LEU A 148 -6.59 0.74 8.91
C LEU A 148 -5.57 0.10 9.87
N GLN A 149 -4.66 0.86 10.49
CA GLN A 149 -3.50 0.30 11.21
C GLN A 149 -3.86 -0.60 12.41
N ASN A 150 -5.08 -0.49 12.94
CA ASN A 150 -5.57 -1.38 14.02
C ASN A 150 -6.32 -2.62 13.50
N GLU A 151 -6.57 -2.70 12.19
CA GLU A 151 -7.33 -3.76 11.54
C GLU A 151 -6.40 -4.72 10.80
N TRP A 152 -5.51 -5.36 11.55
CA TRP A 152 -4.47 -6.26 11.04
C TRP A 152 -5.02 -7.38 10.14
N SER A 153 -6.17 -7.96 10.49
CA SER A 153 -6.83 -8.98 9.68
C SER A 153 -7.23 -8.45 8.30
N LEU A 154 -7.78 -7.23 8.24
CA LEU A 154 -8.16 -6.61 6.97
C LEU A 154 -6.94 -6.26 6.12
N ILE A 155 -5.89 -5.68 6.73
CA ILE A 155 -4.63 -5.39 6.04
C ILE A 155 -4.05 -6.69 5.47
N TYR A 156 -4.02 -7.76 6.27
CA TYR A 156 -3.55 -9.06 5.83
C TYR A 156 -4.36 -9.57 4.64
N ASP A 157 -5.70 -9.54 4.72
CA ASP A 157 -6.56 -10.03 3.65
C ASP A 157 -6.34 -9.26 2.34
N ILE A 158 -6.21 -7.92 2.40
CA ILE A 158 -5.91 -7.08 1.23
C ILE A 158 -4.57 -7.46 0.61
N VAL A 159 -3.49 -7.47 1.41
CA VAL A 159 -2.13 -7.70 0.92
C VAL A 159 -1.95 -9.13 0.45
N ASN A 160 -2.44 -10.11 1.20
CA ASN A 160 -2.30 -11.53 0.90
C ASN A 160 -3.10 -11.93 -0.35
N LEU A 161 -4.33 -11.44 -0.51
CA LEU A 161 -5.12 -11.70 -1.71
C LEU A 161 -4.42 -11.13 -2.94
N ALA A 162 -3.91 -9.89 -2.85
CA ALA A 162 -3.18 -9.26 -3.93
C ALA A 162 -1.87 -9.97 -4.27
N ALA A 163 -1.03 -10.26 -3.28
CA ALA A 163 0.27 -10.91 -3.47
C ALA A 163 0.15 -12.32 -4.08
N ARG A 164 -0.96 -13.04 -3.84
CA ARG A 164 -1.23 -14.36 -4.46
C ARG A 164 -1.72 -14.29 -5.89
N ASN A 165 -2.27 -13.15 -6.32
CA ASN A 165 -2.99 -13.03 -7.60
C ASN A 165 -2.33 -12.04 -8.59
N LEU A 166 -1.34 -11.28 -8.14
CA LEU A 166 -0.54 -10.39 -8.96
C LEU A 166 0.82 -11.02 -9.26
N LYS A 167 1.34 -10.73 -10.45
CA LYS A 167 2.71 -11.07 -10.87
C LYS A 167 3.71 -10.05 -10.32
N LYS A 168 3.27 -8.83 -10.06
CA LYS A 168 4.09 -7.74 -9.49
C LYS A 168 3.95 -7.70 -7.98
N PRO A 169 5.03 -7.31 -7.26
CA PRO A 169 4.99 -7.24 -5.81
C PRO A 169 4.01 -6.19 -5.31
N VAL A 170 3.47 -6.46 -4.13
CA VAL A 170 2.67 -5.53 -3.35
C VAL A 170 3.55 -4.91 -2.27
N THR A 171 3.51 -3.59 -2.10
CA THR A 171 4.29 -2.84 -1.11
C THR A 171 3.42 -2.09 -0.11
#